data_AF-A0A661SBR2-F1
#
_entry.id   AF-A0A661SBR2-F1
#
_cell.length_a   1.000
_cell.length_b   1.000
_cell.length_c   1.000
_cell.angle_alpha   90.00
_cell.angle_beta   90.00
_cell.angle_gamma   90.00
#
_symmetry.space_group_name_H-M   'P 1'
#
loop_
_entity.id
_entity.type
_entity.pdbx_description
1 polymer ?
#
loop_
_entity_poly.entity_id
_entity_poly.type
_entity_poly.pdbx_seq_one_letter_code
_entity_poly.pdbx_strand_id
1 'polypeptide(L)'
;MAEKPSEERSKKKESDLPSVVSSAKGVEGKFTGSKYSYRIDTNKIARGEGGFHIHIFRKNEGEIAKLTGTGRFVKFHKGKVLLKPSQIPPQLRRDINKLIRHVQKNLADDGKE
;
A
#
# COMPACT_ATOMS: atom_id res chain seq x y z
N MET A 1 -0.47 22.86 -31.71
CA MET A 1 -0.13 21.43 -31.58
C MET A 1 0.93 21.35 -30.50
N ALA A 2 0.58 21.06 -29.24
CA ALA A 2 0.64 19.71 -28.65
C ALA A 2 1.93 19.01 -29.12
N GLU A 3 2.94 18.88 -28.27
CA GLU A 3 3.10 17.70 -27.41
C GLU A 3 3.88 18.03 -26.13
N LYS A 4 3.34 17.64 -24.98
CA LYS A 4 4.08 17.53 -23.72
C LYS A 4 4.82 16.19 -23.76
N PRO A 5 6.16 16.12 -23.63
CA PRO A 5 6.81 14.84 -23.41
C PRO A 5 6.61 14.41 -21.96
N SER A 6 5.66 13.49 -21.81
CA SER A 6 5.67 12.30 -20.98
C SER A 6 6.65 12.26 -19.81
N GLU A 7 6.04 12.41 -18.64
CA GLU A 7 6.42 11.88 -17.35
C GLU A 7 7.06 10.48 -17.41
N GLU A 8 7.80 10.19 -16.34
CA GLU A 8 8.08 8.84 -15.85
C GLU A 8 9.33 8.14 -16.37
N ARG A 9 10.48 8.63 -15.88
CA ARG A 9 11.70 7.84 -15.73
C ARG A 9 11.50 6.81 -14.60
N SER A 10 10.63 5.84 -14.82
CA SER A 10 10.43 4.67 -13.97
C SER A 10 11.69 3.80 -14.01
N LYS A 11 12.64 4.14 -13.14
CA LYS A 11 13.87 3.40 -12.87
C LYS A 11 13.44 2.03 -12.32
N LYS A 12 13.34 1.03 -13.20
CA LYS A 12 13.18 -0.38 -12.86
C LYS A 12 14.37 -0.81 -11.99
N LYS A 13 14.25 -0.65 -10.68
CA LYS A 13 14.94 -1.53 -9.73
C LYS A 13 13.98 -2.66 -9.41
N GLU A 14 14.46 -3.86 -9.64
CA GLU A 14 13.85 -5.13 -9.30
C GLU A 14 13.59 -5.18 -7.79
N SER A 15 12.47 -4.59 -7.38
CA SER A 15 11.99 -4.57 -6.02
C SER A 15 10.47 -4.53 -6.15
N ASP A 16 9.82 -5.52 -5.58
CA ASP A 16 8.37 -5.78 -5.51
C ASP A 16 7.49 -4.61 -5.01
N LEU A 17 8.10 -3.46 -4.76
CA LEU A 17 7.54 -2.29 -4.11
C LEU A 17 7.32 -1.19 -5.15
N PRO A 18 6.22 -0.44 -5.06
CA PRO A 18 5.88 0.54 -6.06
C PRO A 18 6.84 1.74 -5.95
N SER A 19 7.30 2.26 -7.09
CA SER A 19 8.14 3.47 -7.13
C SER A 19 7.38 4.71 -6.68
N VAL A 20 6.10 4.80 -7.06
CA VAL A 20 5.18 5.85 -6.62
C VAL A 20 4.38 5.31 -5.44
N VAL A 21 4.36 6.03 -4.32
CA VAL A 21 3.68 5.56 -3.10
C VAL A 21 2.43 6.39 -2.75
N SER A 22 2.18 7.47 -3.50
CA SER A 22 1.04 8.36 -3.33
C SER A 22 0.44 8.70 -4.69
N SER A 23 -0.89 8.63 -4.80
CA SER A 23 -1.61 9.07 -5.99
C SER A 23 -3.03 9.47 -5.59
N ALA A 24 -3.63 10.42 -6.31
CA ALA A 24 -4.99 10.91 -6.03
C ALA A 24 -6.05 9.79 -6.02
N LYS A 25 -5.82 8.71 -6.79
CA LYS A 25 -6.69 7.53 -6.87
C LYS A 25 -6.26 6.37 -5.98
N GLY A 26 -5.12 6.49 -5.30
CA GLY A 26 -4.42 5.39 -4.62
C GLY A 26 -3.47 4.63 -5.56
N VAL A 27 -2.50 3.94 -4.98
CA VAL A 27 -1.50 3.13 -5.71
C VAL A 27 -1.84 1.66 -5.54
N GLU A 28 -2.12 0.98 -6.63
CA GLU A 28 -2.42 -0.46 -6.64
C GLU A 28 -1.20 -1.27 -7.10
N GLY A 29 -0.99 -2.43 -6.49
CA GLY A 29 0.11 -3.33 -6.83
C GLY A 29 -0.17 -4.78 -6.44
N LYS A 30 0.76 -5.67 -6.76
CA LYS A 30 0.67 -7.10 -6.48
C LYS A 30 1.93 -7.55 -5.76
N PHE A 31 1.77 -8.46 -4.79
CA PHE A 31 2.92 -9.14 -4.20
C PHE A 31 3.41 -10.23 -5.16
N THR A 32 4.71 -10.33 -5.43
CA THR A 32 5.24 -11.32 -6.38
C THR A 32 4.98 -12.75 -5.92
N GLY A 33 4.61 -13.61 -6.87
CA GLY A 33 4.33 -15.02 -6.61
C GLY A 33 3.12 -15.26 -5.69
N SER A 34 2.36 -14.21 -5.35
CA SER A 34 1.30 -14.26 -4.37
C SER A 34 -0.06 -14.02 -5.00
N LYS A 35 -1.08 -14.75 -4.54
CA LYS A 35 -2.49 -14.50 -4.87
C LYS A 35 -3.06 -13.24 -4.20
N TYR A 36 -2.19 -12.34 -3.77
CA TYR A 36 -2.50 -11.18 -2.97
C TYR A 36 -2.11 -9.91 -3.71
N SER A 37 -3.02 -8.94 -3.69
CA SER A 37 -2.80 -7.59 -4.22
C SER A 37 -2.86 -6.59 -3.06
N TYR A 38 -2.28 -5.41 -3.26
CA TYR A 38 -2.37 -4.32 -2.32
C TYR A 38 -2.83 -3.04 -2.99
N ARG A 39 -3.41 -2.14 -2.20
CA ARG A 39 -3.72 -0.78 -2.59
C ARG A 39 -3.33 0.16 -1.46
N ILE A 40 -2.58 1.21 -1.79
CA ILE A 40 -2.17 2.25 -0.88
C ILE A 40 -3.08 3.45 -1.13
N ASP A 41 -3.84 3.87 -0.12
CA ASP A 41 -4.61 5.10 -0.16
C ASP A 41 -3.96 6.13 0.75
N THR A 42 -3.54 7.25 0.19
CA THR A 42 -2.98 8.39 0.92
C THR A 42 -4.02 9.50 1.16
N ASN A 43 -5.26 9.29 0.71
CA ASN A 43 -6.32 10.29 0.72
C ASN A 43 -7.27 10.09 1.92
N LYS A 44 -7.77 11.20 2.49
CA LYS A 44 -8.68 11.22 3.66
C LYS A 44 -8.18 10.42 4.88
N ILE A 45 -6.89 10.52 5.17
CA ILE A 45 -6.26 9.83 6.31
C ILE A 45 -6.28 10.74 7.54
N ALA A 46 -6.75 10.20 8.67
CA ALA A 46 -6.78 10.96 9.91
C ALA A 46 -5.35 11.24 10.44
N ARG A 47 -5.19 12.40 11.08
CA ARG A 47 -3.94 12.75 11.78
C ARG A 47 -3.64 11.68 12.83
N GLY A 48 -2.43 11.10 12.79
CA GLY A 48 -1.99 10.02 13.69
C GLY A 48 -2.07 8.61 13.10
N GLU A 49 -2.65 8.40 11.91
CA GLU A 49 -2.69 7.08 11.27
C GLU A 49 -1.47 6.76 10.39
N GLY A 50 -0.52 7.69 10.29
CA GLY A 50 0.72 7.52 9.52
C GLY A 50 0.62 7.94 8.06
N GLY A 51 -0.41 8.71 7.68
CA GLY A 51 -0.50 9.38 6.38
C GLY A 51 -1.01 8.54 5.21
N PHE A 52 -1.21 7.23 5.40
CA PHE A 52 -1.76 6.33 4.38
C PHE A 52 -2.47 5.13 5.01
N HIS A 53 -3.29 4.45 4.23
CA HIS A 53 -3.84 3.13 4.53
C HIS A 53 -3.40 2.13 3.46
N ILE A 54 -3.12 0.89 3.85
CA ILE A 54 -2.86 -0.21 2.93
C ILE A 54 -4.03 -1.19 3.01
N HIS A 55 -4.69 -1.42 1.89
CA HIS A 55 -5.70 -2.45 1.71
C HIS A 55 -5.05 -3.68 1.07
N ILE A 56 -5.29 -4.86 1.63
CA ILE A 56 -4.77 -6.13 1.15
C ILE A 56 -5.94 -6.95 0.63
N PHE A 57 -5.84 -7.34 -0.64
CA PHE A 57 -6.83 -8.12 -1.34
C PHE A 57 -6.30 -9.51 -1.62
N ARG A 58 -7.19 -10.49 -1.60
CA ARG A 58 -6.89 -11.86 -2.01
C ARG A 58 -7.75 -12.22 -3.21
N LYS A 59 -7.12 -12.88 -4.18
CA LYS A 59 -7.80 -13.42 -5.37
C LYS A 59 -8.98 -14.29 -4.91
N ASN A 60 -10.19 -13.94 -5.36
CA ASN A 60 -11.50 -14.55 -5.04
C ASN A 60 -12.14 -14.22 -3.68
N GLU A 61 -11.45 -13.52 -2.75
CA GLU A 61 -12.02 -13.20 -1.42
C GLU A 61 -12.30 -11.70 -1.25
N GLY A 62 -11.64 -10.86 -2.06
CA GLY A 62 -11.71 -9.42 -1.95
C GLY A 62 -10.76 -8.90 -0.86
N GLU A 63 -11.15 -7.84 -0.15
CA GLU A 63 -10.34 -7.27 0.93
C GLU A 63 -10.30 -8.22 2.13
N ILE A 64 -9.09 -8.64 2.50
CA ILE A 64 -8.86 -9.55 3.62
C ILE A 64 -8.24 -8.84 4.82
N ALA A 65 -7.54 -7.73 4.60
CA ALA A 65 -6.90 -6.97 5.65
C ALA A 65 -6.76 -5.51 5.24
N LYS A 66 -6.78 -4.63 6.24
CA LYS A 66 -6.51 -3.21 6.08
C LYS A 66 -5.55 -2.79 7.17
N LEU A 67 -4.55 -2.01 6.80
CA LEU A 67 -3.52 -1.52 7.70
C LEU A 67 -3.43 0.00 7.63
N THR A 68 -3.09 0.61 8.75
CA THR A 68 -2.71 2.02 8.80
C THR A 68 -1.25 2.19 8.41
N GLY A 69 -0.85 3.41 8.06
CA GLY A 69 0.53 3.77 7.76
C GLY A 69 1.46 3.60 8.95
N THR A 70 0.93 3.48 10.16
CA THR A 70 1.67 3.08 11.37
C THR A 70 1.84 1.56 11.53
N GLY A 71 1.30 0.75 10.63
CA GLY A 71 1.35 -0.71 10.67
C GLY A 71 0.32 -1.37 11.58
N ARG A 72 -0.71 -0.63 12.02
CA ARG A 72 -1.80 -1.22 12.81
C ARG A 72 -2.82 -1.87 11.91
N PHE A 73 -3.22 -3.10 12.25
CA PHE A 73 -4.28 -3.81 11.56
C PHE A 73 -5.64 -3.29 11.99
N VAL A 74 -6.46 -2.91 11.01
CA VAL A 74 -7.85 -2.55 11.19
C VAL A 74 -8.67 -3.83 11.30
N LYS A 75 -9.46 -3.98 12.37
CA LYS A 75 -10.25 -5.18 12.63
C LYS A 75 -11.54 -5.24 11.80
N PHE A 76 -12.07 -4.08 11.40
CA PHE A 76 -13.37 -3.97 10.75
C PHE A 76 -13.34 -2.94 9.62
N HIS A 77 -13.81 -3.30 8.43
CA HIS A 77 -13.92 -2.39 7.31
C HIS A 77 -15.12 -2.75 6.42
N LYS A 78 -15.88 -1.74 5.98
CA LYS A 78 -17.06 -1.90 5.09
C LYS A 78 -18.04 -2.99 5.54
N GLY A 79 -18.34 -3.06 6.83
CA GLY A 79 -19.29 -4.07 7.35
C GLY A 79 -18.70 -5.48 7.51
N LYS A 80 -17.40 -5.68 7.24
CA LYS A 80 -16.74 -6.98 7.32
C LYS A 80 -15.65 -6.98 8.39
N VAL A 81 -15.55 -8.10 9.11
CA VAL A 81 -14.41 -8.39 9.98
C VAL A 81 -13.24 -8.82 9.11
N LEU A 82 -12.13 -8.11 9.24
CA LEU A 82 -10.90 -8.40 8.51
C LEU A 82 -10.05 -9.42 9.25
N LEU A 83 -9.15 -10.07 8.52
CA LEU A 83 -8.25 -11.06 9.09
C LEU A 83 -7.30 -10.39 10.11
N LYS A 84 -7.15 -11.06 11.25
CA LYS A 84 -6.14 -10.69 12.25
C LYS A 84 -4.75 -10.93 11.66
N PRO A 85 -3.71 -10.21 12.14
CA PRO A 85 -2.33 -10.49 11.75
C PRO A 85 -2.03 -11.98 11.87
N SER A 86 -2.39 -12.65 12.97
CA SER A 86 -2.19 -14.09 13.18
C SER A 86 -2.78 -15.02 12.10
N GLN A 87 -3.81 -14.59 11.37
CA GLN A 87 -4.44 -15.36 10.28
C GLN A 87 -3.79 -15.11 8.91
N ILE A 88 -3.00 -14.05 8.79
CA ILE A 88 -2.31 -13.70 7.54
C ILE A 88 -1.03 -14.54 7.46
N PRO A 89 -0.68 -15.10 6.28
CA PRO A 89 0.54 -15.89 6.16
C PRO A 89 1.78 -15.06 6.53
N PRO A 90 2.78 -15.68 7.21
CA PRO A 90 3.93 -14.95 7.74
C PRO A 90 4.75 -14.27 6.65
N GLN A 91 4.85 -14.88 5.46
CA GLN A 91 5.51 -14.27 4.30
C GLN A 91 4.82 -12.97 3.90
N LEU A 92 3.49 -13.00 3.70
CA LEU A 92 2.71 -11.81 3.37
C LEU A 92 2.83 -10.72 4.43
N ARG A 93 2.87 -11.06 5.73
CA ARG A 93 3.12 -10.05 6.78
C ARG A 93 4.47 -9.36 6.62
N ARG A 94 5.52 -10.11 6.25
CA ARG A 94 6.85 -9.54 6.01
C ARG A 94 6.81 -8.61 4.80
N ASP A 95 6.14 -9.00 3.72
CA ASP A 95 6.02 -8.18 2.51
C ASP A 95 5.19 -6.92 2.77
N ILE A 96 4.10 -7.01 3.53
CA ILE A 96 3.33 -5.85 3.99
C ILE A 96 4.19 -4.92 4.85
N ASN A 97 4.97 -5.44 5.80
CA ASN A 97 5.84 -4.62 6.63
C ASN A 97 6.94 -3.92 5.81
N LYS A 98 7.50 -4.59 4.79
CA LYS A 98 8.42 -3.97 3.83
C LYS A 98 7.72 -2.83 3.08
N LEU A 99 6.50 -3.06 2.61
CA LEU A 99 5.69 -2.05 1.92
C LEU A 99 5.41 -0.84 2.81
N ILE A 100 4.98 -1.03 4.05
CA ILE A 100 4.75 0.07 5.01
C ILE A 100 6.00 0.91 5.17
N ARG A 101 7.16 0.28 5.44
CA ARG A 101 8.43 0.99 5.64
C ARG A 101 8.84 1.77 4.40
N HIS A 102 8.65 1.19 3.22
CA HIS A 102 8.94 1.85 1.95
C HIS A 102 8.03 3.06 1.73
N VAL A 103 6.72 2.91 1.93
CA VAL A 103 5.75 4.00 1.78
C VAL A 103 6.02 5.10 2.81
N GLN A 104 6.25 4.76 4.08
CA GLN A 104 6.61 5.73 5.12
C GLN A 104 7.88 6.50 4.76
N LYS A 105 8.91 5.82 4.26
CA LYS A 105 10.18 6.44 3.90
C LYS A 105 10.01 7.42 2.74
N ASN A 106 9.27 7.03 1.70
CA ASN A 106 9.07 7.89 0.53
C ASN A 106 8.12 9.06 0.84
N LEU A 107 7.07 8.86 1.66
CA LEU A 107 6.18 9.94 2.10
C LEU A 107 6.87 10.94 3.05
N ALA A 108 7.83 10.49 3.86
CA ALA A 108 8.62 11.38 4.71
C ALA A 108 9.64 12.22 3.90
N ASP A 109 10.09 11.71 2.75
CA ASP A 109 11.02 12.39 1.85
C ASP A 109 10.29 13.46 1.01
N ASP A 110 9.08 13.15 0.52
CA ASP A 110 8.18 14.05 -0.23
C ASP A 110 7.69 15.27 0.61
N GLY A 111 7.87 15.23 1.94
CA GLY A 111 7.56 16.33 2.86
C GLY A 111 8.74 17.24 3.18
N LYS A 112 9.90 17.06 2.54
CA LYS A 112 11.07 17.94 2.64
C LYS A 112 11.36 18.61 1.29
N GLU A 113 10.53 19.56 0.92
CA GLU A 113 10.89 20.62 -0.04
C GLU A 113 10.67 22.00 0.60
#